data_AF-A0A8S0FDU3-F1
#
_entry.id   AF-A0A8S0FDU3-F1
#
_cell.length_a   1.000
_cell.length_b   1.000
_cell.length_c   1.000
_cell.angle_alpha   90.00
_cell.angle_beta   90.00
_cell.angle_gamma   90.00
#
_symmetry.space_group_name_H-M   'P 1'
#
loop_
_entity.id
_entity.type
_entity.pdbx_description
1 polymer ?
#
loop_
_entity_poly.entity_id
_entity_poly.type
_entity_poly.pdbx_seq_one_letter_code
_entity_poly.pdbx_strand_id
1 'polypeptide(L)'
;MGLEQPCLENFHPLGDQWLLRHTPESWKFVVTAVMETMRRRSENSGFGLASSDEEQRQACVAYYRHLFNKINALQANKVLALALQAAPLATNPNVMQATDAFARSLKEIASWDWPCKLVLEHCDAMIAGIFFPPKRLFAFRKCAGSYYRL
;
A
#
# COMPACT_ATOMS: atom_id res chain seq x y z
N MET A 1 -18.82 -8.91 -7.15
CA MET A 1 -18.76 -7.57 -6.54
C MET A 1 -17.65 -7.54 -5.49
N GLY A 2 -17.05 -6.38 -5.24
CA GLY A 2 -15.91 -6.25 -4.32
C GLY A 2 -15.85 -4.87 -3.67
N LEU A 3 -14.97 -4.75 -2.68
CA LEU A 3 -14.80 -3.54 -1.87
C LEU A 3 -13.32 -3.15 -1.85
N GLU A 4 -13.03 -1.85 -2.01
CA GLU A 4 -11.74 -1.30 -1.61
C GLU A 4 -11.75 -1.12 -0.09
N GLN A 5 -10.86 -1.82 0.61
CA GLN A 5 -10.84 -1.86 2.06
C GLN A 5 -9.53 -1.26 2.59
N PRO A 6 -9.55 -0.07 3.22
CA PRO A 6 -8.39 0.43 3.92
C PRO A 6 -8.06 -0.47 5.10
N CYS A 7 -6.77 -0.58 5.41
CA CYS A 7 -6.30 -1.21 6.65
C CYS A 7 -5.47 -0.20 7.43
N LEU A 8 -5.97 0.23 8.59
CA LEU A 8 -5.16 0.98 9.56
C LEU A 8 -4.37 -0.04 10.38
N GLU A 9 -4.57 -0.05 11.70
CA GLU A 9 -4.20 -1.21 12.52
C GLU A 9 -5.05 -2.45 12.17
N ASN A 10 -6.35 -2.23 11.93
CA ASN A 10 -7.30 -3.27 11.53
C ASN A 10 -7.97 -2.93 10.19
N PHE A 11 -8.53 -3.95 9.53
CA PHE A 11 -9.34 -3.73 8.33
C PHE A 11 -10.60 -2.92 8.66
N HIS A 12 -11.11 -3.03 9.89
CA HIS A 12 -12.25 -2.24 10.35
C HIS A 12 -12.01 -1.75 11.80
N PRO A 13 -12.51 -0.57 12.20
CA PRO A 13 -12.33 -0.05 13.56
C PRO A 13 -12.86 -0.98 14.66
N LEU A 14 -13.91 -1.75 14.36
CA LEU A 14 -14.47 -2.77 15.27
C LEU A 14 -13.79 -4.15 15.15
N GLY A 15 -12.66 -4.24 14.45
CA GLY A 15 -11.88 -5.45 14.23
C GLY A 15 -12.21 -6.19 12.92
N ASP A 16 -11.26 -7.02 12.46
CA ASP A 16 -11.35 -7.71 11.17
C ASP A 16 -12.55 -8.67 11.08
N GLN A 17 -12.87 -9.36 12.18
CA GLN A 17 -14.01 -10.28 12.24
C GLN A 17 -15.34 -9.57 12.09
N TRP A 18 -15.45 -8.32 12.56
CA TRP A 18 -16.64 -7.52 12.34
C TRP A 18 -16.85 -7.27 10.85
N LEU A 19 -15.80 -6.88 10.12
CA LEU A 19 -15.87 -6.69 8.67
C LEU A 19 -16.33 -7.96 7.95
N LEU A 20 -15.72 -9.10 8.29
CA LEU A 20 -16.02 -10.38 7.63
C LEU A 20 -17.46 -10.84 7.88
N ARG A 21 -18.02 -10.60 9.07
CA ARG A 21 -19.42 -10.95 9.39
C ARG A 21 -20.44 -10.08 8.66
N HIS A 22 -20.08 -8.83 8.37
CA HIS A 22 -20.99 -7.84 7.78
C HIS A 22 -20.74 -7.62 6.29
N THR A 23 -19.85 -8.40 5.67
CA THR A 23 -19.64 -8.40 4.22
C THR A 23 -20.03 -9.76 3.65
N PRO A 24 -20.72 -9.82 2.50
CA PRO A 24 -21.06 -11.09 1.89
C PRO A 24 -19.81 -11.94 1.65
N GLU A 25 -19.92 -13.25 1.88
CA GLU A 25 -18.78 -14.16 1.75
C GLU A 25 -18.17 -14.13 0.34
N SER A 26 -19.02 -14.00 -0.68
CA SER A 26 -18.65 -13.91 -2.09
C SER A 26 -17.88 -12.64 -2.47
N TRP A 27 -17.90 -11.61 -1.63
CA TRP A 27 -17.18 -10.36 -1.92
C TRP A 27 -15.68 -10.55 -1.74
N LYS A 28 -14.93 -9.91 -2.64
CA LYS A 28 -13.47 -9.86 -2.60
C LYS A 28 -12.98 -8.45 -2.32
N PHE A 29 -11.81 -8.34 -1.70
CA PHE A 29 -11.25 -7.05 -1.30
C PHE A 29 -10.07 -6.64 -2.18
N VAL A 30 -9.99 -5.34 -2.45
CA VAL A 30 -8.73 -4.67 -2.78
C VAL A 30 -8.32 -3.93 -1.52
N VAL A 31 -7.27 -4.41 -0.85
CA VAL A 31 -6.78 -3.73 0.37
C VAL A 31 -6.00 -2.50 -0.06
N THR A 32 -6.19 -1.35 0.59
CA THR A 32 -5.38 -0.14 0.31
C THR A 32 -4.59 0.29 1.54
N ALA A 33 -3.30 0.58 1.32
CA ALA A 33 -2.39 1.15 2.31
C ALA A 33 -2.55 2.67 2.45
N VAL A 34 -3.20 3.34 1.49
CA VAL A 34 -3.20 4.80 1.34
C VAL A 34 -3.68 5.50 2.60
N MET A 35 -4.77 5.04 3.21
CA MET A 35 -5.36 5.69 4.39
C MET A 35 -4.40 5.70 5.59
N GLU A 36 -3.76 4.57 5.89
CA GLU A 36 -2.79 4.52 7.01
C GLU A 36 -1.51 5.29 6.67
N THR A 37 -1.05 5.22 5.42
CA THR A 37 0.07 6.04 4.97
C THR A 37 -0.23 7.52 5.15
N MET A 38 -1.41 8.01 4.76
CA MET A 38 -1.77 9.42 4.93
C MET A 38 -1.93 9.79 6.41
N ARG A 39 -2.54 8.92 7.23
CA ARG A 39 -2.70 9.15 8.67
C ARG A 39 -1.36 9.27 9.38
N ARG A 40 -0.42 8.35 9.14
CA ARG A 40 0.93 8.44 9.75
C ARG A 40 1.72 9.62 9.20
N ARG A 41 1.49 10.00 7.93
CA ARG A 41 2.13 11.18 7.34
C ARG A 41 1.66 12.51 7.93
N SER A 42 0.44 12.60 8.46
CA SER A 42 0.03 13.81 9.17
C SER A 42 0.79 14.02 10.48
N GLU A 43 1.35 12.96 11.05
CA GLU A 43 2.21 13.02 12.24
C GLU A 43 3.69 13.18 11.86
N ASN A 44 4.16 12.42 10.86
CA ASN A 44 5.51 12.51 10.34
C ASN A 44 5.54 12.45 8.81
N SER A 45 5.86 13.58 8.16
CA SER A 45 5.87 13.72 6.70
C SER A 45 6.81 12.75 5.96
N GLY A 46 7.77 12.16 6.66
CA GLY A 46 8.72 11.16 6.15
C GLY A 46 8.17 9.73 6.08
N PHE A 47 7.00 9.42 6.64
CA PHE A 47 6.45 8.07 6.55
C PHE A 47 6.07 7.70 5.10
N GLY A 48 6.76 6.73 4.50
CA GLY A 48 6.46 6.26 3.15
C GLY A 48 7.53 5.36 2.52
N LEU A 49 7.15 4.58 1.51
CA LEU A 49 8.04 3.62 0.84
C LEU A 49 9.15 4.29 0.02
N ALA A 50 8.91 5.51 -0.46
CA ALA A 50 9.83 6.32 -1.26
C ALA A 50 10.51 7.41 -0.43
N SER A 51 10.43 7.32 0.90
CA SER A 51 11.04 8.32 1.78
C SER A 51 12.56 8.23 1.75
N SER A 52 13.22 9.39 1.69
CA SER A 52 14.66 9.50 1.90
C SER A 52 15.06 9.45 3.38
N ASP A 53 14.09 9.56 4.29
CA ASP A 53 14.28 9.27 5.71
C ASP A 53 14.25 7.74 5.89
N GLU A 54 15.41 7.16 6.20
CA GLU A 54 15.58 5.71 6.28
C GLU A 54 14.78 5.09 7.42
N GLU A 55 14.68 5.77 8.57
CA GLU A 55 13.90 5.27 9.71
C GLU A 55 12.42 5.20 9.36
N GLN A 56 11.89 6.26 8.77
CA GLN A 56 10.49 6.33 8.38
C GLN A 56 10.16 5.41 7.19
N ARG A 57 11.12 5.19 6.29
CA ARG A 57 11.01 4.20 5.21
C ARG A 57 10.90 2.79 5.77
N GLN A 58 11.76 2.42 6.73
CA GLN A 58 11.71 1.12 7.39
C GLN A 58 10.43 0.95 8.22
N ALA A 59 9.98 1.99 8.93
CA ALA A 59 8.70 1.98 9.63
C ALA A 59 7.52 1.73 8.66
N CYS A 60 7.59 2.28 7.45
CA CYS A 60 6.61 2.03 6.41
C CYS A 60 6.66 0.58 5.91
N VAL A 61 7.84 0.03 5.64
CA VAL A 61 8.01 -1.39 5.26
C VAL A 61 7.48 -2.33 6.35
N ALA A 62 7.73 -2.02 7.63
CA ALA A 62 7.19 -2.77 8.76
C ALA A 62 5.64 -2.76 8.80
N TYR A 63 5.01 -1.65 8.42
CA TYR A 63 3.56 -1.62 8.24
C TYR A 63 3.09 -2.52 7.07
N TYR A 64 3.84 -2.61 5.96
CA TYR A 64 3.51 -3.60 4.93
C TYR A 64 3.70 -5.05 5.41
N ARG A 65 4.64 -5.31 6.32
CA ARG A 65 4.74 -6.63 6.97
C ARG A 65 3.50 -6.94 7.82
N HIS A 66 2.96 -5.94 8.50
CA HIS A 66 1.69 -6.09 9.21
C HIS A 66 0.54 -6.44 8.26
N LEU A 67 0.42 -5.73 7.13
CA LEU A 67 -0.56 -6.06 6.08
C LEU A 67 -0.39 -7.48 5.54
N PHE A 68 0.86 -7.92 5.31
CA PHE A 68 1.18 -9.27 4.88
C PHE A 68 0.62 -10.31 5.86
N ASN A 69 0.84 -10.12 7.17
CA ASN A 69 0.33 -11.03 8.19
C ASN A 69 -1.20 -11.05 8.24
N LYS A 70 -1.84 -9.87 8.19
CA LYS A 70 -3.32 -9.78 8.20
C LYS A 70 -3.95 -10.44 6.98
N ILE A 71 -3.39 -10.21 5.78
CA ILE A 71 -3.92 -10.80 4.54
C ILE A 71 -3.77 -12.33 4.57
N ASN A 72 -2.65 -12.86 5.08
CA ASN A 72 -2.46 -14.31 5.22
C ASN A 72 -3.41 -14.95 6.26
N ALA A 73 -3.89 -14.18 7.24
CA ALA A 73 -4.87 -14.67 8.20
C ALA A 73 -6.32 -14.72 7.66
N LEU A 74 -6.58 -14.16 6.48
CA LEU A 74 -7.89 -14.20 5.84
C LEU A 74 -8.09 -15.51 5.07
N GLN A 75 -9.35 -15.82 4.74
CA GLN A 75 -9.69 -16.92 3.85
C GLN A 75 -8.97 -16.80 2.50
N ALA A 76 -8.57 -17.94 1.94
CA ALA A 76 -7.91 -18.00 0.64
C ALA A 76 -8.71 -17.23 -0.42
N ASN A 77 -8.01 -16.49 -1.28
CA ASN A 77 -8.58 -15.67 -2.33
C ASN A 77 -9.53 -14.56 -1.86
N LYS A 78 -9.64 -14.21 -0.56
CA LYS A 78 -10.50 -13.11 -0.08
C LYS A 78 -10.00 -11.74 -0.56
N VAL A 79 -8.69 -11.60 -0.72
CA VAL A 79 -8.02 -10.37 -1.20
C VAL A 79 -7.51 -10.58 -2.62
N LEU A 80 -7.96 -9.75 -3.55
CA LEU A 80 -7.51 -9.79 -4.96
C LEU A 80 -6.17 -9.09 -5.14
N ALA A 81 -6.02 -7.95 -4.45
CA ALA A 81 -4.83 -7.11 -4.54
C ALA A 81 -4.62 -6.28 -3.28
N LEU A 82 -3.36 -5.92 -3.04
CA LEU A 82 -2.95 -4.86 -2.12
C LEU A 82 -2.45 -3.66 -2.93
N ALA A 83 -3.06 -2.51 -2.73
CA ALA A 83 -2.65 -1.22 -3.27
C ALA A 83 -1.55 -0.58 -2.40
N LEU A 84 -0.37 -0.40 -3.00
CA LEU A 84 0.80 0.23 -2.42
C LEU A 84 0.81 1.73 -2.74
N GLN A 85 1.39 2.54 -1.85
CA GLN A 85 1.57 3.97 -2.08
C GLN A 85 3.05 4.31 -1.92
N ALA A 86 3.64 5.00 -2.92
CA ALA A 86 5.05 5.37 -2.88
C ALA A 86 5.36 6.34 -1.74
N ALA A 87 4.61 7.44 -1.61
CA ALA A 87 4.74 8.44 -0.54
C ALA A 87 6.20 8.92 -0.31
N PRO A 88 6.78 9.71 -1.24
CA PRO A 88 8.11 10.28 -1.03
C PRO A 88 8.12 11.33 0.10
N LEU A 89 9.30 11.60 0.66
CA LEU A 89 9.47 12.67 1.67
C LEU A 89 9.15 14.03 1.04
N ALA A 90 8.12 14.71 1.54
CA ALA A 90 7.58 15.91 0.90
C ALA A 90 8.56 17.09 0.85
N THR A 91 9.46 17.19 1.84
CA THR A 91 10.46 18.26 1.93
C THR A 91 11.70 18.00 1.08
N ASN A 92 11.78 16.85 0.40
CA ASN A 92 12.93 16.48 -0.40
C ASN A 92 12.55 16.35 -1.88
N PRO A 93 12.98 17.29 -2.74
CA PRO A 93 12.64 17.28 -4.16
C PRO A 93 13.49 16.30 -4.99
N ASN A 94 14.45 15.58 -4.39
CA ASN A 94 15.35 14.69 -5.13
C ASN A 94 14.64 13.41 -5.61
N VAL A 95 14.16 13.45 -6.85
CA VAL A 95 13.45 12.35 -7.51
C VAL A 95 14.29 11.08 -7.62
N MET A 96 15.60 11.19 -7.86
CA MET A 96 16.46 10.00 -7.97
C MET A 96 16.56 9.28 -6.63
N GLN A 97 16.76 10.03 -5.54
CA GLN A 97 16.83 9.47 -4.20
C GLN A 97 15.50 8.82 -3.77
N ALA A 98 14.37 9.46 -4.07
CA ALA A 98 13.05 8.88 -3.82
C ALA A 98 12.83 7.60 -4.64
N THR A 99 13.28 7.59 -5.90
CA THR A 99 13.22 6.42 -6.79
C THR A 99 14.03 5.25 -6.22
N ASP A 100 15.26 5.51 -5.79
CA ASP A 100 16.14 4.49 -5.20
C ASP A 100 15.59 3.97 -3.87
N ALA A 101 15.06 4.85 -3.03
CA ALA A 101 14.38 4.46 -1.79
C ALA A 101 13.19 3.54 -2.06
N PHE A 102 12.36 3.90 -3.04
CA PHE A 102 11.19 3.14 -3.42
C PHE A 102 11.55 1.78 -4.01
N ALA A 103 12.54 1.71 -4.90
CA ALA A 103 13.02 0.46 -5.48
C ALA A 103 13.53 -0.51 -4.41
N ARG A 104 14.28 -0.03 -3.41
CA ARG A 104 14.73 -0.84 -2.27
C ARG A 104 13.54 -1.38 -1.46
N SER A 105 12.55 -0.54 -1.15
CA SER A 105 11.38 -0.96 -0.38
C SER A 105 10.49 -1.94 -1.15
N LEU A 106 10.29 -1.74 -2.45
CA LEU A 106 9.57 -2.69 -3.31
C LEU A 106 10.28 -4.03 -3.40
N LYS A 107 11.61 -4.03 -3.56
CA LYS A 107 12.40 -5.27 -3.60
C LYS A 107 12.20 -6.10 -2.34
N GLU A 108 12.15 -5.45 -1.18
CA GLU A 108 11.89 -6.11 0.09
C GLU A 108 10.45 -6.63 0.18
N ILE A 109 9.46 -5.76 -0.02
CA ILE A 109 8.03 -6.10 0.11
C ILE A 109 7.63 -7.24 -0.85
N ALA A 110 8.06 -7.18 -2.11
CA ALA A 110 7.70 -8.18 -3.11
C ALA A 110 8.57 -9.46 -3.04
N SER A 111 9.55 -9.51 -2.13
CA SER A 111 10.26 -10.76 -1.84
C SER A 111 9.38 -11.76 -1.07
N TRP A 112 8.34 -11.28 -0.38
CA TRP A 112 7.43 -12.12 0.41
C TRP A 112 6.44 -12.87 -0.48
N ASP A 113 5.97 -14.02 -0.03
CA ASP A 113 5.04 -14.86 -0.78
C ASP A 113 3.59 -14.40 -0.59
N TRP A 114 3.21 -13.34 -1.30
CA TRP A 114 1.90 -12.72 -1.16
C TRP A 114 0.77 -13.61 -1.74
N PRO A 115 -0.33 -13.83 -1.00
CA PRO A 115 -1.49 -14.57 -1.51
C PRO A 115 -2.38 -13.72 -2.43
N CYS A 116 -1.95 -12.50 -2.79
CA CYS A 116 -2.69 -11.56 -3.63
C CYS A 116 -1.74 -10.77 -4.54
N LYS A 117 -2.30 -10.02 -5.50
CA LYS A 117 -1.50 -9.16 -6.38
C LYS A 117 -1.01 -7.91 -5.63
N LEU A 118 0.16 -7.41 -6.01
CA LEU A 118 0.65 -6.11 -5.56
C LEU A 118 0.39 -5.08 -6.66
N VAL A 119 -0.28 -3.98 -6.33
CA VAL A 119 -0.60 -2.93 -7.30
C VAL A 119 -0.14 -1.58 -6.74
N LEU A 120 0.61 -0.80 -7.48
CA LEU A 120 0.99 0.54 -7.07
C LEU A 120 -0.16 1.50 -7.39
N GLU A 121 -0.77 2.07 -6.37
CA GLU A 121 -1.62 3.24 -6.52
C GLU A 121 -0.71 4.47 -6.68
N HIS A 122 -1.00 5.28 -7.69
CA HIS A 122 -0.48 6.63 -7.75
C HIS A 122 -1.63 7.60 -7.48
N CYS A 123 -1.34 8.58 -6.64
CA CYS A 123 -2.12 9.79 -6.49
C CYS A 123 -1.36 10.87 -7.24
N ASP A 124 -1.98 11.51 -8.23
CA ASP A 124 -1.33 12.61 -8.93
C ASP A 124 -0.96 13.72 -7.93
N ALA A 125 0.12 14.46 -8.22
CA ALA A 125 0.55 15.55 -7.35
C ALA A 125 -0.58 16.58 -7.17
N MET A 126 -0.73 17.10 -5.95
CA MET A 126 -1.63 18.23 -5.71
C MET A 126 -1.07 19.46 -6.44
N ILE A 127 -1.67 19.82 -7.56
CA ILE A 127 -1.44 21.10 -8.23
C ILE A 127 -2.33 22.13 -7.53
N ALA A 128 -1.80 23.33 -7.24
CA ALA A 128 -2.59 24.41 -6.66
C ALA A 128 -3.89 24.60 -7.47
N GLY A 129 -5.04 24.44 -6.81
CA GLY A 129 -6.37 24.52 -7.42
C GLY A 129 -7.09 23.18 -7.67
N ILE A 130 -6.45 22.04 -7.45
CA ILE A 130 -7.10 20.71 -7.56
C ILE A 130 -7.29 20.11 -6.16
N PHE A 131 -8.55 20.04 -5.70
CA PHE A 131 -8.90 19.55 -4.37
C PHE A 131 -8.87 18.01 -4.26
N PHE A 132 -8.89 17.29 -5.39
CA PHE A 132 -8.77 15.82 -5.48
C PHE A 132 -8.01 15.41 -6.75
N PRO A 133 -6.71 15.14 -6.69
CA PRO A 133 -5.97 14.62 -7.84
C PRO A 133 -6.47 13.21 -8.24
N PRO A 134 -6.43 12.84 -9.54
CA PRO A 134 -6.81 11.52 -9.99
C PRO A 134 -5.97 10.42 -9.34
N LYS A 135 -6.63 9.31 -8.99
CA LYS A 135 -5.99 8.04 -8.60
C LYS A 135 -5.92 7.13 -9.83
N ARG A 136 -4.79 6.46 -10.07
CA ARG A 136 -4.78 5.25 -10.93
C ARG A 136 -3.97 4.13 -10.29
N LEU A 137 -4.34 2.90 -10.61
CA LEU A 137 -3.68 1.69 -10.14
C LEU A 137 -2.82 1.10 -11.27
N PHE A 138 -1.54 0.88 -11.00
CA PHE A 138 -0.62 0.12 -11.85
C PHE A 138 -0.38 -1.25 -11.22
N ALA A 139 -0.73 -2.33 -11.91
CA ALA A 139 -0.52 -3.68 -11.38
C ALA A 139 0.89 -4.20 -11.67
N PHE A 140 1.55 -4.79 -10.67
CA PHE A 140 2.82 -5.48 -10.84
C PHE A 140 2.65 -6.96 -10.47
N ARG A 141 3.17 -7.88 -11.29
CA ARG A 141 3.16 -9.32 -11.01
C ARG A 141 4.60 -9.82 -10.99
N LYS A 142 4.96 -10.61 -9.96
CA LYS A 142 6.19 -11.39 -9.93
C LYS A 142 6.09 -12.48 -11.01
N CYS A 143 6.79 -12.29 -12.12
CA CYS A 143 7.18 -13.38 -13.02
C CYS A 143 8.65 -13.69 -12.74
N ALA A 144 9.04 -14.97 -12.79
CA ALA A 144 10.38 -15.44 -12.52
C ALA A 144 11.45 -14.51 -13.13
N GLY A 145 12.10 -13.71 -12.27
CA GLY A 145 13.28 -12.91 -12.63
C GLY A 145 13.08 -11.47 -13.12
N SER A 146 11.86 -10.93 -13.33
CA SER A 146 11.72 -9.50 -13.71
C SER A 146 10.32 -8.92 -13.47
N TYR A 147 10.27 -7.63 -13.09
CA TYR A 147 9.04 -6.84 -12.99
C TYR A 147 8.72 -6.27 -14.38
N TYR A 148 7.59 -6.66 -14.97
CA TYR A 148 7.06 -6.02 -16.17
C TYR A 148 5.78 -5.25 -15.87
N ARG A 149 5.67 -4.09 -16.55
CA ARG A 149 4.48 -3.26 -16.70
C ARG A 149 3.45 -4.05 -17.51
N LEU A 150 2.21 -4.17 -17.03
CA LEU A 150 1.05 -4.54 -17.86
C LEU A 150 0.45 -3.28 -18.48
#